data_AF-A0A352SW36-F1
#
_entry.id   AF-A0A352SW36-F1
#
_cell.length_a   1.000
_cell.length_b   1.000
_cell.length_c   1.000
_cell.angle_alpha   90.00
_cell.angle_beta   90.00
_cell.angle_gamma   90.00
#
_symmetry.space_group_name_H-M   'P 1'
#
loop_
_entity.id
_entity.type
_entity.pdbx_description
1 polymer ?
#
loop_
_entity_poly.entity_id
_entity_poly.type
_entity_poly.pdbx_seq_one_letter_code
_entity_poly.pdbx_strand_id
1 'polypeptide(L)'
;VVLSSAKAKSIEIQKQELEKKKEDLSKVFIKSPIDGTITRVNVNLGRYAKDTSSEKAMFTVENLDKLQMKVFISEFDIGKISVGQEVEITSDVMGKDKTAGIVSRISPTAEQKDNNTMERVIPVVIDIIEKPANLIAGVSATAKIKVARAENIFAVSPGMLITDEENQNKIFTLNGDNTVKSVIVETGLETDLEIEIRSSELADGMKVIANPDMSFTDGMTVRPNDAAE
;
A
#
# COMPACT_ATOMS: atom_id res chain seq x y z
N VAL A 1 -11.69 -42.57 -57.29
CA VAL A 1 -11.72 -41.32 -58.08
C VAL A 1 -10.77 -40.33 -57.42
N VAL A 2 -9.59 -40.11 -58.00
CA VAL A 2 -8.65 -39.09 -57.50
C VAL A 2 -9.20 -37.73 -57.92
N LEU A 3 -9.52 -36.88 -56.94
CA LEU A 3 -10.00 -35.53 -57.21
C LEU A 3 -8.92 -34.76 -57.99
N SER A 4 -9.31 -34.04 -59.04
CA SER A 4 -8.37 -33.14 -59.71
C SER A 4 -7.90 -32.06 -58.72
N SER A 5 -6.65 -31.60 -58.87
CA SER A 5 -6.07 -30.53 -58.04
C SER A 5 -6.97 -29.29 -57.96
N ALA A 6 -7.69 -28.97 -59.05
CA ALA A 6 -8.68 -27.91 -59.11
C ALA A 6 -9.92 -28.18 -58.23
N LYS A 7 -10.48 -29.40 -58.25
CA LYS A 7 -11.62 -29.78 -57.40
C LYS A 7 -11.24 -29.79 -55.92
N ALA A 8 -10.05 -30.27 -55.58
CA ALA A 8 -9.53 -30.24 -54.21
C ALA A 8 -9.40 -28.80 -53.68
N LYS A 9 -8.81 -27.89 -54.48
CA LYS A 9 -8.68 -26.47 -54.11
C LYS A 9 -10.03 -25.76 -53.98
N SER A 10 -11.01 -26.10 -54.83
CA SER A 10 -12.36 -25.54 -54.74
C SER A 10 -13.10 -25.99 -53.47
N ILE A 11 -12.98 -27.26 -53.08
CA ILE A 11 -13.56 -27.77 -51.82
C ILE A 11 -12.91 -27.06 -50.62
N GLU A 12 -11.60 -26.84 -50.66
CA GLU A 12 -10.88 -26.12 -49.60
C GLU A 12 -11.39 -24.68 -49.43
N ILE A 13 -11.54 -23.93 -50.53
CA ILE A 13 -12.10 -22.57 -50.51
C ILE A 13 -13.52 -22.56 -49.93
N GLN A 14 -14.38 -23.50 -50.35
CA GLN A 14 -15.75 -23.59 -49.84
C GLN A 14 -15.80 -23.94 -48.34
N LYS A 15 -14.88 -24.78 -47.85
CA LYS A 15 -14.75 -25.07 -46.42
C LYS A 15 -14.33 -23.84 -45.63
N GLN A 16 -13.34 -23.09 -46.11
CA GLN A 16 -12.91 -21.84 -45.46
C GLN A 16 -14.04 -20.80 -45.42
N GLU A 17 -14.83 -20.70 -46.51
CA GLU A 17 -15.98 -19.81 -46.54
C GLU A 17 -17.08 -20.25 -45.56
N LEU A 18 -17.34 -21.56 -45.43
CA LEU A 18 -18.28 -22.10 -44.46
C LEU A 18 -17.83 -21.82 -43.02
N GLU A 19 -16.56 -22.04 -42.70
CA GLU A 19 -16.02 -21.75 -41.37
C GLU A 19 -16.09 -20.25 -41.05
N LYS A 20 -15.77 -19.38 -42.02
CA LYS A 20 -15.94 -17.93 -41.85
C LYS A 20 -17.40 -17.55 -41.57
N LYS A 21 -18.37 -18.12 -42.30
CA LYS A 21 -19.80 -17.85 -42.07
C LYS A 21 -20.27 -18.36 -40.70
N LYS A 22 -19.74 -19.50 -40.22
CA LYS A 22 -20.01 -19.99 -38.85
C LYS A 22 -19.42 -19.06 -37.80
N GLU A 23 -18.21 -18.56 -38.01
CA GLU A 23 -17.58 -17.58 -37.13
C GLU A 23 -18.38 -16.28 -37.09
N ASP A 24 -18.79 -15.75 -38.24
CA ASP A 24 -19.64 -14.55 -38.33
C ASP A 24 -20.98 -14.74 -37.63
N LEU A 25 -21.61 -15.91 -37.76
CA LEU A 25 -22.83 -16.26 -37.02
C LEU A 25 -22.58 -16.29 -35.50
N SER A 26 -21.43 -16.82 -35.06
CA SER A 26 -21.08 -16.86 -33.64
C SER A 26 -20.89 -15.47 -33.04
N LYS A 27 -20.38 -14.50 -33.84
CA LYS A 27 -20.18 -13.10 -33.44
C LYS A 27 -21.50 -12.33 -33.22
N VAL A 28 -22.63 -12.85 -33.71
CA VAL A 28 -23.96 -12.29 -33.41
C VAL A 28 -24.30 -12.45 -31.93
N PHE A 29 -23.77 -13.47 -31.27
CA PHE A 29 -23.90 -13.67 -29.82
C PHE A 29 -22.73 -13.02 -29.10
N ILE A 30 -22.96 -11.83 -28.54
CA ILE A 30 -21.96 -11.13 -27.74
C ILE A 30 -21.86 -11.83 -26.38
N LYS A 31 -20.73 -12.52 -26.17
CA LYS A 31 -20.41 -13.20 -24.90
C LYS A 31 -19.34 -12.42 -24.14
N SER A 32 -19.41 -12.45 -22.81
CA SER A 32 -18.35 -11.91 -21.97
C SER A 32 -17.08 -12.77 -22.11
N PRO A 33 -15.89 -12.17 -22.23
CA PRO A 33 -14.63 -12.91 -22.23
C PRO A 33 -14.21 -13.39 -20.83
N ILE A 34 -14.85 -12.86 -19.78
CA ILE A 34 -14.57 -13.19 -18.38
C ILE A 34 -15.86 -13.38 -17.59
N ASP A 35 -15.79 -14.12 -16.49
CA ASP A 35 -16.81 -14.11 -15.46
C ASP A 35 -16.69 -12.82 -14.62
N GLY A 36 -17.83 -12.25 -14.23
CA GLY A 36 -17.86 -11.03 -13.44
C GLY A 36 -19.24 -10.37 -13.39
N THR A 37 -19.26 -9.14 -12.89
CA THR A 37 -20.46 -8.31 -12.77
C THR A 37 -20.50 -7.29 -13.90
N ILE A 38 -21.66 -7.12 -14.54
CA ILE A 38 -21.86 -6.04 -15.53
C ILE A 38 -21.99 -4.72 -14.78
N THR A 39 -20.99 -3.85 -14.87
CA THR A 39 -20.95 -2.56 -14.17
C THR A 39 -21.50 -1.42 -15.01
N ARG A 40 -21.53 -1.56 -16.35
CA ARG A 40 -22.08 -0.56 -17.27
C ARG A 40 -22.80 -1.23 -18.43
N VAL A 41 -23.93 -0.63 -18.83
CA VAL A 41 -24.70 -0.96 -20.03
C VAL A 41 -24.86 0.31 -20.85
N ASN A 42 -24.27 0.35 -22.04
CA ASN A 42 -24.20 1.54 -22.89
C ASN A 42 -24.99 1.40 -24.21
N VAL A 43 -25.82 0.35 -24.30
CA VAL A 43 -26.65 0.04 -25.47
C VAL A 43 -28.14 0.02 -25.11
N ASN A 44 -28.97 0.29 -26.11
CA ASN A 44 -30.43 0.25 -25.98
C ASN A 44 -31.01 -0.81 -26.92
N LEU A 45 -32.08 -1.46 -26.47
CA LEU A 45 -32.83 -2.40 -27.30
C LEU A 45 -33.41 -1.69 -28.54
N GLY A 46 -33.38 -2.36 -29.69
CA GLY A 46 -33.89 -1.83 -30.95
C GLY A 46 -32.95 -0.85 -31.67
N ARG A 47 -31.72 -0.63 -31.18
CA ARG A 47 -30.68 0.17 -31.84
C ARG A 47 -29.58 -0.71 -32.43
N TYR A 48 -28.78 -0.14 -33.33
CA TYR A 48 -27.60 -0.83 -33.85
C TYR A 48 -26.55 -1.01 -32.75
N ALA A 49 -25.82 -2.13 -32.75
CA ALA A 49 -24.79 -2.42 -31.75
C ALA A 49 -23.64 -1.38 -31.72
N LYS A 50 -23.42 -0.67 -32.83
CA LYS A 50 -22.46 0.44 -32.92
C LYS A 50 -22.96 1.75 -32.27
N ASP A 51 -24.25 1.86 -31.99
CA ASP A 51 -24.85 3.05 -31.39
C ASP A 51 -24.67 3.03 -29.86
N THR A 52 -23.42 3.06 -29.39
CA THR A 52 -23.10 3.11 -27.97
C THR A 52 -23.03 4.54 -27.46
N SER A 53 -23.29 4.76 -26.17
CA SER A 53 -23.13 6.07 -25.54
C SER A 53 -21.66 6.51 -25.59
N SER A 54 -21.38 7.64 -26.24
CA SER A 54 -20.03 8.24 -26.32
C SER A 54 -18.94 7.29 -26.83
N GLU A 55 -19.25 6.43 -27.82
CA GLU A 55 -18.31 5.45 -28.41
C GLU A 55 -17.71 4.46 -27.40
N LYS A 56 -18.35 4.29 -26.24
CA LYS A 56 -17.91 3.33 -25.21
C LYS A 56 -18.20 1.89 -25.61
N ALA A 57 -17.58 0.95 -24.91
CA ALA A 57 -17.94 -0.46 -25.01
C ALA A 57 -19.43 -0.68 -24.70
N MET A 58 -20.07 -1.66 -25.35
CA MET A 58 -21.49 -1.98 -25.13
C MET A 58 -21.79 -2.35 -23.68
N PHE A 59 -20.91 -3.14 -23.08
CA PHE A 59 -20.95 -3.59 -21.70
C PHE A 59 -19.57 -3.49 -21.08
N THR A 60 -19.50 -3.16 -19.79
CA THR A 60 -18.29 -3.29 -18.98
C THR A 60 -18.52 -4.40 -17.96
N VAL A 61 -17.63 -5.39 -17.95
CA VAL A 61 -17.67 -6.53 -17.03
C VAL A 61 -16.44 -6.46 -16.15
N GLU A 62 -16.64 -6.50 -14.83
CA GLU A 62 -15.58 -6.40 -13.82
C GLU A 62 -15.63 -7.62 -12.89
N ASN A 63 -14.47 -8.19 -12.57
CA ASN A 63 -14.36 -9.17 -11.50
C ASN A 63 -14.26 -8.42 -10.16
N LEU A 64 -15.33 -8.48 -9.37
CA LEU A 64 -15.43 -7.79 -8.07
C LEU A 64 -15.06 -8.69 -6.88
N ASP A 65 -14.68 -9.95 -7.13
CA ASP A 65 -14.30 -10.90 -6.09
C ASP A 65 -12.87 -10.66 -5.62
N LYS A 66 -11.99 -10.24 -6.54
CA LYS A 66 -10.58 -9.92 -6.25
C LYS A 66 -10.32 -8.44 -6.48
N LEU A 67 -10.48 -7.65 -5.42
CA LEU A 67 -10.18 -6.23 -5.48
C LEU A 67 -8.68 -5.99 -5.27
N GLN A 68 -8.15 -5.04 -6.04
CA GLN A 68 -6.79 -4.53 -5.90
C GLN A 68 -6.85 -3.02 -5.76
N MET A 69 -5.94 -2.48 -4.96
CA MET A 69 -5.73 -1.04 -4.84
C MET A 69 -4.42 -0.68 -5.53
N LYS A 70 -4.49 0.26 -6.47
CA LYS A 70 -3.31 0.88 -7.09
C LYS A 70 -3.00 2.17 -6.32
N VAL A 71 -1.80 2.28 -5.77
CA VAL A 71 -1.30 3.48 -5.11
C VAL A 71 -0.04 3.99 -5.82
N PHE A 72 0.22 5.28 -5.69
CA PHE A 72 1.39 5.94 -6.26
C PHE A 72 2.31 6.39 -5.14
N ILE A 73 3.51 5.84 -5.09
CA ILE A 73 4.51 6.14 -4.06
C ILE A 73 5.60 7.01 -4.67
N SER A 74 6.04 8.05 -3.97
CA SER A 74 7.16 8.91 -4.38
C SER A 74 8.42 8.09 -4.64
N GLU A 75 9.20 8.47 -5.66
CA GLU A 75 10.49 7.82 -5.95
C GLU A 75 11.50 7.94 -4.79
N PHE A 76 11.33 8.93 -3.91
CA PHE A 76 12.16 9.11 -2.72
C PHE A 76 11.84 8.14 -1.58
N ASP A 77 10.59 7.67 -1.50
CA ASP A 77 10.12 6.79 -0.42
C ASP A 77 10.04 5.32 -0.84
N ILE A 78 10.09 5.01 -2.13
CA ILE A 78 9.92 3.65 -2.65
C ILE A 78 10.93 2.66 -2.06
N GLY A 79 12.13 3.12 -1.67
CA GLY A 79 13.16 2.28 -1.07
C GLY A 79 12.74 1.64 0.27
N LYS A 80 11.70 2.17 0.92
CA LYS A 80 11.11 1.62 2.15
C LYS A 80 10.02 0.58 1.88
N ILE A 81 9.58 0.45 0.63
CA ILE A 81 8.46 -0.41 0.24
C ILE A 81 8.98 -1.72 -0.33
N SER A 82 8.37 -2.84 0.07
CA SER A 82 8.73 -4.18 -0.40
C SER A 82 7.48 -5.04 -0.60
N VAL A 83 7.55 -5.95 -1.57
CA VAL A 83 6.49 -6.94 -1.79
C VAL A 83 6.34 -7.80 -0.53
N GLY A 84 5.09 -8.07 -0.15
CA GLY A 84 4.75 -8.81 1.07
C GLY A 84 4.53 -7.95 2.32
N GLN A 85 4.77 -6.63 2.27
CA GLN A 85 4.45 -5.75 3.38
C GLN A 85 2.93 -5.71 3.65
N GLU A 86 2.59 -5.75 4.94
CA GLU A 86 1.23 -5.60 5.42
C GLU A 86 0.73 -4.17 5.21
N VAL A 87 -0.53 -4.07 4.79
CA VAL A 87 -1.20 -2.79 4.54
C VAL A 87 -2.53 -2.77 5.29
N GLU A 88 -2.79 -1.69 6.01
CA GLU A 88 -4.13 -1.38 6.53
C GLU A 88 -4.82 -0.43 5.54
N ILE A 89 -6.03 -0.80 5.10
CA ILE A 89 -6.80 -0.05 4.12
C ILE A 89 -8.07 0.50 4.78
N THR A 90 -8.34 1.78 4.56
CA THR A 90 -9.53 2.49 5.06
C THR A 90 -10.20 3.27 3.93
N SER A 91 -11.51 3.45 4.00
CA SER A 91 -12.25 4.30 3.05
C SER A 91 -13.44 4.94 3.75
N ASP A 92 -13.84 6.14 3.31
CA ASP A 92 -14.97 6.87 3.91
C ASP A 92 -16.27 6.07 3.85
N VAL A 93 -16.48 5.29 2.78
CA VAL A 93 -17.67 4.43 2.61
C VAL A 93 -17.68 3.24 3.57
N MET A 94 -16.52 2.90 4.15
CA MET A 94 -16.38 1.86 5.17
C MET A 94 -16.56 2.40 6.59
N GLY A 95 -16.67 3.72 6.77
CA GLY A 95 -16.80 4.33 8.09
C GLY A 95 -15.60 4.05 8.99
N LYS A 96 -15.80 3.30 10.06
CA LYS A 96 -14.73 2.90 11.01
C LYS A 96 -14.09 1.55 10.67
N ASP A 97 -14.66 0.82 9.72
CA ASP A 97 -14.14 -0.48 9.34
C ASP A 97 -12.81 -0.34 8.60
N LYS A 98 -11.98 -1.36 8.73
CA LYS A 98 -10.69 -1.44 8.03
C LYS A 98 -10.55 -2.82 7.40
N THR A 99 -9.74 -2.92 6.36
CA THR A 99 -9.36 -4.21 5.79
C THR A 99 -7.85 -4.34 5.66
N ALA A 100 -7.38 -5.59 5.74
CA ALA A 100 -6.00 -5.94 5.53
C ALA A 100 -5.71 -6.14 4.04
N GLY A 101 -4.56 -5.66 3.62
CA GLY A 101 -4.00 -5.88 2.31
C GLY A 101 -2.53 -6.29 2.39
N ILE A 102 -1.99 -6.72 1.25
CA ILE A 102 -0.57 -7.02 1.10
C ILE A 102 -0.05 -6.35 -0.16
N VAL A 103 1.16 -5.79 -0.09
CA VAL A 103 1.84 -5.28 -1.29
C VAL A 103 2.14 -6.47 -2.21
N SER A 104 1.44 -6.55 -3.34
CA SER A 104 1.54 -7.69 -4.26
C SER A 104 2.48 -7.41 -5.42
N ARG A 105 2.61 -6.15 -5.84
CA ARG A 105 3.49 -5.77 -6.94
C ARG A 105 3.99 -4.34 -6.80
N ILE A 106 5.25 -4.13 -7.12
CA ILE A 106 5.87 -2.81 -7.29
C ILE A 106 6.25 -2.68 -8.76
N SER A 107 5.87 -1.56 -9.39
CA SER A 107 6.25 -1.29 -10.77
C SER A 107 7.78 -1.15 -10.91
N PRO A 108 8.40 -1.75 -11.93
CA PRO A 108 9.84 -1.60 -12.17
C PRO A 108 10.20 -0.24 -12.78
N THR A 109 9.21 0.58 -13.12
CA THR A 109 9.40 1.90 -13.74
C THR A 109 8.59 2.97 -13.02
N ALA A 110 9.16 4.17 -12.91
CA ALA A 110 8.46 5.37 -12.46
C ALA A 110 7.68 6.03 -13.61
N GLU A 111 6.57 6.67 -13.28
CA GLU A 111 5.78 7.52 -14.18
C GLU A 111 5.58 8.91 -13.58
N GLN A 112 5.23 9.88 -14.42
CA GLN A 112 4.88 11.22 -13.95
C GLN A 112 3.51 11.16 -13.28
N LYS A 113 3.38 11.72 -12.08
CA LYS A 113 2.14 11.66 -11.30
C LYS A 113 0.97 12.30 -12.03
N ASP A 114 1.21 13.50 -12.55
CA ASP A 114 0.28 14.28 -13.36
C ASP A 114 1.04 15.07 -14.42
N ASN A 115 0.41 15.32 -15.57
CA ASN A 115 1.01 16.03 -16.72
C ASN A 115 1.52 17.45 -16.40
N ASN A 116 1.15 18.02 -15.25
CA ASN A 116 1.50 19.38 -14.84
C ASN A 116 2.63 19.44 -13.80
N THR A 117 3.15 18.31 -13.34
CA THR A 117 4.14 18.25 -12.25
C THR A 117 5.38 17.47 -12.68
N MET A 118 6.56 17.83 -12.20
CA MET A 118 7.78 17.01 -12.41
C MET A 118 7.90 15.86 -11.38
N GLU A 119 6.87 15.66 -10.54
CA GLU A 119 6.85 14.62 -9.51
C GLU A 119 6.79 13.24 -10.16
N ARG A 120 7.76 12.38 -9.84
CA ARG A 120 7.79 11.00 -10.31
C ARG A 120 7.31 10.07 -9.21
N VAL A 121 6.45 9.14 -9.58
CA VAL A 121 5.85 8.16 -8.69
C VAL A 121 6.01 6.77 -9.27
N ILE A 122 6.04 5.78 -8.39
CA ILE A 122 6.14 4.37 -8.74
C ILE A 122 4.81 3.72 -8.36
N PRO A 123 4.08 3.17 -9.35
CA PRO A 123 2.86 2.44 -9.08
C PRO A 123 3.11 1.20 -8.24
N VAL A 124 2.33 1.05 -7.17
CA VAL A 124 2.32 -0.13 -6.30
C VAL A 124 0.90 -0.70 -6.28
N VAL A 125 0.80 -2.01 -6.37
CA VAL A 125 -0.47 -2.75 -6.28
C VAL A 125 -0.52 -3.48 -4.95
N ILE A 126 -1.66 -3.32 -4.29
CA ILE A 126 -1.98 -3.94 -3.02
C ILE A 126 -3.18 -4.85 -3.25
N ASP A 127 -3.02 -6.12 -2.93
CA ASP A 127 -4.12 -7.09 -2.96
C ASP A 127 -4.88 -6.98 -1.65
N ILE A 128 -6.21 -6.92 -1.73
CA ILE A 128 -7.09 -6.93 -0.55
C ILE A 128 -7.29 -8.39 -0.14
N ILE A 129 -6.91 -8.73 1.10
CA ILE A 129 -6.93 -10.12 1.59
C ILE A 129 -8.38 -10.56 1.85
N GLU A 130 -9.14 -9.71 2.55
CA GLU A 130 -10.55 -9.96 2.85
C GLU A 130 -11.38 -8.76 2.41
N LYS A 131 -12.25 -8.96 1.42
CA LYS A 131 -13.10 -7.89 0.90
C LYS A 131 -14.23 -7.58 1.91
N PRO A 132 -14.29 -6.35 2.44
CA PRO A 132 -15.45 -5.88 3.21
C PRO A 132 -16.68 -5.78 2.32
N ALA A 133 -17.87 -6.09 2.86
CA ALA A 133 -19.12 -5.97 2.12
C ALA A 133 -19.42 -4.52 1.66
N ASN A 134 -18.95 -3.53 2.40
CA ASN A 134 -19.12 -2.10 2.15
C ASN A 134 -17.99 -1.47 1.31
N LEU A 135 -16.98 -2.24 0.89
CA LEU A 135 -15.93 -1.73 0.01
C LEU A 135 -16.38 -1.74 -1.45
N ILE A 136 -16.47 -0.55 -2.04
CA ILE A 136 -16.98 -0.34 -3.40
C ILE A 136 -15.83 -0.06 -4.35
N ALA A 137 -15.71 -0.85 -5.42
CA ALA A 137 -14.72 -0.62 -6.47
C ALA A 137 -14.95 0.74 -7.15
N GLY A 138 -13.85 1.46 -7.42
CA GLY A 138 -13.88 2.79 -8.02
C GLY A 138 -14.06 3.94 -7.01
N VAL A 139 -14.23 3.65 -5.72
CA VAL A 139 -14.19 4.66 -4.65
C VAL A 139 -12.75 4.78 -4.13
N SER A 140 -12.34 6.00 -3.79
CA SER A 140 -11.02 6.28 -3.19
C SER A 140 -10.88 5.63 -1.82
N ALA A 141 -9.67 5.16 -1.52
CA ALA A 141 -9.30 4.58 -0.23
C ALA A 141 -7.89 5.02 0.16
N THR A 142 -7.56 4.90 1.44
CA THR A 142 -6.25 5.20 2.01
C THR A 142 -5.55 3.91 2.40
N ALA A 143 -4.27 3.81 2.05
CA ALA A 143 -3.40 2.71 2.44
C ALA A 143 -2.40 3.18 3.49
N LYS A 144 -2.28 2.46 4.60
CA LYS A 144 -1.17 2.59 5.56
C LYS A 144 -0.30 1.35 5.45
N ILE A 145 0.83 1.48 4.77
CA ILE A 145 1.79 0.40 4.55
C ILE A 145 2.73 0.36 5.77
N LYS A 146 2.87 -0.80 6.40
CA LYS A 146 3.82 -0.99 7.51
C LYS A 146 5.23 -1.13 6.94
N VAL A 147 6.04 -0.09 7.08
CA VAL A 147 7.40 -0.03 6.51
C VAL A 147 8.47 -0.61 7.43
N ALA A 148 8.29 -0.50 8.74
CA ALA A 148 9.20 -1.01 9.75
C ALA A 148 8.44 -1.35 11.03
N ARG A 149 8.98 -2.29 11.81
CA ARG A 149 8.49 -2.67 13.12
C ARG A 149 9.68 -3.13 13.96
N ALA A 150 9.76 -2.63 15.18
CA ALA A 150 10.67 -3.12 16.20
C ALA A 150 9.83 -3.64 17.37
N GLU A 151 10.23 -4.77 17.95
CA GLU A 151 9.59 -5.38 19.12
C GLU A 151 10.65 -5.71 20.15
N ASN A 152 10.26 -5.74 21.43
CA ASN A 152 11.17 -6.03 22.55
C ASN A 152 12.39 -5.08 22.57
N ILE A 153 12.12 -3.79 22.40
CA ILE A 153 13.11 -2.71 22.43
C ILE A 153 12.85 -1.74 23.59
N PHE A 154 13.86 -0.98 23.98
CA PHE A 154 13.66 0.20 24.81
C PHE A 154 13.28 1.38 23.92
N ALA A 155 12.28 2.14 24.35
CA ALA A 155 11.85 3.35 23.67
C ALA A 155 11.59 4.46 24.69
N VAL A 156 11.85 5.69 24.27
CA VAL A 156 11.59 6.89 25.08
C VAL A 156 10.84 7.92 24.25
N SER A 157 10.10 8.81 24.91
CA SER A 157 9.51 9.96 24.22
C SER A 157 10.60 10.89 23.69
N PRO A 158 10.39 11.58 22.55
CA PRO A 158 11.40 12.48 21.97
C PRO A 158 11.98 13.51 22.95
N GLY A 159 11.16 14.04 23.87
CA GLY A 159 11.60 15.01 24.88
C GLY A 159 12.53 14.45 25.99
N MET A 160 12.81 13.15 26.02
CA MET A 160 13.76 12.53 26.95
C MET A 160 15.17 12.42 26.38
N LEU A 161 15.32 12.61 25.06
CA LEU A 161 16.59 12.52 24.35
C LEU A 161 17.25 13.90 24.30
N ILE A 162 18.53 13.98 24.66
CA ILE A 162 19.37 15.15 24.43
C ILE A 162 20.50 14.76 23.50
N THR A 163 20.81 15.64 22.55
CA THR A 163 22.02 15.56 21.74
C THR A 163 23.02 16.58 22.27
N ASP A 164 24.23 16.14 22.60
CA ASP A 164 25.29 17.03 23.08
C ASP A 164 26.08 17.71 21.95
N GLU A 165 27.07 18.53 22.33
CA GLU A 165 27.91 19.27 21.40
C GLU A 165 28.75 18.37 20.48
N GLU A 166 28.96 17.11 20.86
CA GLU A 166 29.67 16.09 20.06
C GLU A 166 28.73 15.30 19.14
N ASN A 167 27.45 15.69 19.04
CA ASN A 167 26.38 14.97 18.35
C ASN A 167 26.11 13.56 18.92
N GLN A 168 26.39 13.34 20.21
CA GLN A 168 26.03 12.08 20.87
C GLN A 168 24.65 12.21 21.51
N ASN A 169 23.80 11.22 21.23
CA ASN A 169 22.48 11.12 21.84
C ASN A 169 22.61 10.47 23.22
N LYS A 170 21.98 11.09 24.22
CA LYS A 170 21.96 10.61 25.60
C LYS A 170 20.61 10.79 26.24
N ILE A 171 20.32 9.94 27.20
CA ILE A 171 19.22 10.10 28.15
C ILE A 171 19.77 10.32 29.55
N PHE A 172 18.96 10.89 30.43
CA PHE A 172 19.29 10.99 31.85
C PHE A 172 18.40 10.06 32.64
N THR A 173 19.02 9.27 33.50
CA THR A 173 18.36 8.28 34.35
C THR A 173 18.52 8.67 35.82
N LEU A 174 17.58 8.23 36.64
CA LEU A 174 17.58 8.49 38.08
C LEU A 174 17.89 7.21 38.85
N ASN A 175 18.98 7.23 39.62
CA ASN A 175 19.35 6.15 40.53
C ASN A 175 18.44 6.12 41.77
N GLY A 176 18.48 5.01 42.52
CA GLY A 176 17.67 4.83 43.73
C GLY A 176 17.99 5.81 44.87
N ASP A 177 19.14 6.47 44.83
CA ASP A 177 19.57 7.52 45.78
C ASP A 177 19.24 8.95 45.28
N ASN A 178 18.40 9.06 44.25
CA ASN A 178 18.03 10.31 43.57
C ASN A 178 19.21 11.05 42.91
N THR A 179 20.29 10.34 42.58
CA THR A 179 21.36 10.88 41.75
C THR A 179 21.08 10.66 40.26
N VAL A 180 21.50 11.62 39.46
CA VAL A 180 21.39 11.59 38.00
C VAL A 180 22.54 10.78 37.41
N LYS A 181 22.25 9.99 36.39
CA LYS A 181 23.25 9.33 35.54
C LYS A 181 22.89 9.51 34.07
N SER A 182 23.81 10.07 33.29
CA SER A 182 23.71 10.10 31.84
C SER A 182 24.02 8.73 31.23
N VAL A 183 23.28 8.35 30.20
CA VAL A 183 23.50 7.13 29.44
C VAL A 183 23.52 7.50 27.96
N ILE A 184 24.65 7.28 27.31
CA ILE A 184 24.78 7.44 25.86
C ILE A 184 23.98 6.32 25.19
N VAL A 185 23.18 6.68 24.19
CA VAL A 185 22.30 5.77 23.47
C VAL A 185 22.44 5.95 21.96
N GLU A 186 22.38 4.84 21.24
CA GLU A 186 22.12 4.86 19.81
C GLU A 186 20.61 4.89 19.57
N THR A 187 20.16 5.64 18.55
CA THR A 187 18.74 5.69 18.18
C THR A 187 18.43 4.73 17.03
N GLY A 188 17.20 4.21 17.03
CA GLY A 188 16.69 3.29 16.02
C GLY A 188 15.44 3.82 15.33
N LEU A 189 14.40 2.98 15.27
CA LEU A 189 13.11 3.38 14.72
C LEU A 189 12.49 4.53 15.53
N GLU A 190 12.10 5.60 14.82
CA GLU A 190 11.44 6.76 15.41
C GLU A 190 10.02 6.89 14.87
N THR A 191 9.11 7.23 15.77
CA THR A 191 7.73 7.60 15.50
C THR A 191 7.44 8.94 16.16
N ASP A 192 6.29 9.55 15.86
CA ASP A 192 5.90 10.82 16.48
C ASP A 192 5.78 10.75 18.03
N LEU A 193 5.67 9.55 18.60
CA LEU A 193 5.47 9.33 20.03
C LEU A 193 6.71 8.79 20.74
N GLU A 194 7.50 7.99 20.05
CA GLU A 194 8.55 7.16 20.65
C GLU A 194 9.76 7.02 19.73
N ILE A 195 10.94 7.03 20.34
CA ILE A 195 12.25 6.78 19.70
C ILE A 195 12.84 5.52 20.31
N GLU A 196 13.16 4.53 19.49
CA GLU A 196 13.96 3.37 19.90
C GLU A 196 15.34 3.82 20.37
N ILE A 197 15.77 3.35 21.52
CA ILE A 197 17.10 3.58 22.08
C ILE A 197 17.82 2.27 22.39
N ARG A 198 19.13 2.25 22.16
CA ARG A 198 19.98 1.09 22.42
C ARG A 198 21.25 1.50 23.16
N SER A 199 21.53 0.81 24.26
CA SER A 199 22.80 0.90 24.99
C SER A 199 22.95 -0.32 25.89
N SER A 200 24.20 -0.75 26.12
CA SER A 200 24.49 -1.86 27.04
C SER A 200 24.15 -1.55 28.50
N GLU A 201 23.91 -0.28 28.83
CA GLU A 201 23.58 0.18 30.18
C GLU A 201 22.07 0.23 30.46
N LEU A 202 21.23 -0.04 29.46
CA LEU A 202 19.76 -0.05 29.62
C LEU A 202 19.27 -1.34 30.26
N ALA A 203 18.32 -1.19 31.18
CA ALA A 203 17.65 -2.30 31.85
C ALA A 203 16.20 -1.93 32.17
N ASP A 204 15.36 -2.97 32.33
CA ASP A 204 13.97 -2.79 32.73
C ASP A 204 13.86 -2.10 34.10
N GLY A 205 12.89 -1.20 34.23
CA GLY A 205 12.61 -0.48 35.47
C GLY A 205 13.49 0.75 35.73
N MET A 206 14.40 1.10 34.81
CA MET A 206 15.12 2.38 34.90
C MET A 206 14.15 3.56 34.83
N LYS A 207 14.33 4.53 35.74
CA LYS A 207 13.60 5.79 35.70
C LYS A 207 14.34 6.77 34.80
N VAL A 208 13.66 7.28 33.78
CA VAL A 208 14.20 8.26 32.83
C VAL A 208 13.64 9.64 33.18
N ILE A 209 14.50 10.66 33.15
CA ILE A 209 14.14 12.04 33.42
C ILE A 209 13.48 12.62 32.16
N ALA A 210 12.26 13.14 32.30
CA ALA A 210 11.56 13.82 31.22
C ALA A 210 12.08 15.27 31.05
N ASN A 211 12.25 15.70 29.80
CA ASN A 211 12.71 17.05 29.45
C ASN A 211 13.97 17.49 30.22
N PRO A 212 15.07 16.71 30.18
CA PRO A 212 16.32 17.14 30.80
C PRO A 212 16.86 18.40 30.13
N ASP A 213 17.81 19.06 30.77
CA ASP A 213 18.59 20.15 30.18
C ASP A 213 20.09 19.92 30.35
N MET A 214 20.92 20.77 29.73
CA MET A 214 22.38 20.65 29.76
C MET A 214 23.02 20.93 31.13
N SER A 215 22.25 21.37 32.14
CA SER A 215 22.76 21.60 33.48
C SER A 215 22.89 20.31 34.31
N PHE A 216 22.22 19.23 33.88
CA PHE A 216 22.32 17.92 34.53
C PHE A 216 23.71 17.32 34.33
N THR A 217 24.30 16.87 35.44
CA THR A 217 25.61 16.20 35.46
C THR A 217 25.53 14.90 36.26
N ASP A 218 26.40 13.95 35.93
CA ASP A 218 26.46 12.66 36.63
C ASP A 218 26.74 12.87 38.12
N GLY A 219 25.95 12.22 38.98
CA GLY A 219 26.02 12.35 40.43
C GLY A 219 25.26 13.54 41.01
N MET A 220 24.67 14.41 40.17
CA MET A 220 23.81 15.49 40.64
C MET A 220 22.60 14.93 41.40
N THR A 221 22.37 15.36 42.63
CA THR A 221 21.17 15.00 43.38
C THR A 221 20.01 15.87 42.93
N VAL A 222 18.90 15.24 42.55
CA VAL A 222 17.67 15.92 42.16
C VAL A 222 16.52 15.51 43.06
N ARG A 223 15.48 16.34 43.13
CA ARG A 223 14.24 15.96 43.79
C ARG A 223 13.23 15.57 42.71
N PRO A 224 12.79 14.30 42.67
CA PRO A 224 11.77 13.88 41.72
C PRO A 224 10.52 14.74 41.91
N ASN A 225 10.03 15.31 40.81
CA ASN A 225 8.68 15.81 40.75
C ASN A 225 7.88 14.69 40.10
N ASP A 226 7.27 13.84 40.93
CA ASP A 226 6.33 12.82 40.44
C ASP A 226 5.10 13.57 39.90
N ALA A 227 5.19 14.07 38.67
CA ALA A 227 4.03 14.39 37.87
C ALA A 227 3.37 13.04 37.56
N ALA A 228 2.50 12.62 38.47
CA ALA A 228 1.69 11.43 38.34
C ALA A 228 0.57 11.68 37.31
N GLU A 229 0.40 10.67 36.45
CA GLU A 229 -0.65 10.43 35.45
C GLU A 229 -0.63 11.24 34.14
#